data_AF-A0A7C8I0X2-F1
#
_entry.id   AF-A0A7C8I0X2-F1
#
_cell.length_a   1.000
_cell.length_b   1.000
_cell.length_c   1.000
_cell.angle_alpha   90.00
_cell.angle_beta   90.00
_cell.angle_gamma   90.00
#
_symmetry.space_group_name_H-M   'P 1'
#
loop_
_entity.id
_entity.type
_entity.pdbx_description
1 polymer ?
#
loop_
_entity_poly.entity_id
_entity_poly.type
_entity_poly.pdbx_seq_one_letter_code
_entity_poly.pdbx_strand_id
1 'polypeptide(L)'
;MRQSHFELLSNGSRAWNNWRNEYPEVEPDLSSADLSEKNLSGYNLHSCNLQHATLANCDLQDVNLTNANLEGANLAGSYVYWTTLSNAKICMLQLAKANVWKPIM
;
A
#
# COMPACT_ATOMS: atom_id res chain seq x y z
N MET A 1 -25.74 0.56 -0.19
CA MET A 1 -24.75 -0.45 -0.60
C MET A 1 -23.41 0.00 -0.02
N ARG A 2 -22.80 -0.77 0.89
CA ARG A 2 -21.46 -0.43 1.42
C ARG A 2 -20.45 -0.94 0.41
N GLN A 3 -19.90 -0.04 -0.39
CA GLN A 3 -18.77 -0.37 -1.27
C GLN A 3 -17.58 -0.71 -0.36
N SER A 4 -16.90 -1.83 -0.61
CA SER A 4 -15.72 -2.19 0.19
C SER A 4 -14.55 -1.24 -0.15
N HIS A 5 -13.63 -0.99 0.78
CA HIS A 5 -12.44 -0.18 0.47
C HIS A 5 -11.61 -0.81 -0.67
N PHE A 6 -11.65 -2.14 -0.81
CA PHE A 6 -11.04 -2.83 -1.94
C PHE A 6 -11.67 -2.47 -3.29
N GLU A 7 -13.00 -2.40 -3.36
CA GLU A 7 -13.72 -1.95 -4.56
C GLU A 7 -13.40 -0.49 -4.89
N LEU A 8 -13.36 0.38 -3.88
CA LEU A 8 -13.00 1.78 -4.07
C LEU A 8 -11.56 1.93 -4.60
N LEU A 9 -10.63 1.16 -4.04
CA LEU A 9 -9.24 1.11 -4.50
C LEU A 9 -9.13 0.64 -5.95
N SER A 10 -10.00 -0.29 -6.35
CA SER A 10 -10.05 -0.79 -7.73
C SER A 10 -10.56 0.24 -8.75
N ASN A 11 -11.14 1.36 -8.31
CA ASN A 11 -11.56 2.47 -9.18
C ASN A 11 -10.41 3.41 -9.59
N GLY A 12 -9.17 3.14 -9.17
CA GLY A 12 -7.99 3.90 -9.56
C GLY A 12 -7.53 4.93 -8.53
N SER A 13 -6.28 5.37 -8.66
CA SER A 13 -5.62 6.30 -7.73
C SER A 13 -6.37 7.61 -7.59
N ARG A 14 -6.95 8.14 -8.68
CA ARG A 14 -7.71 9.40 -8.64
C ARG A 14 -8.98 9.28 -7.79
N ALA A 15 -9.76 8.23 -7.98
CA ALA A 15 -10.99 8.01 -7.21
C ALA A 15 -10.66 7.77 -5.74
N TRP A 16 -9.67 6.91 -5.48
CA TRP A 16 -9.19 6.63 -4.13
C TRP A 16 -8.67 7.89 -3.43
N ASN A 17 -7.78 8.65 -4.06
CA ASN A 17 -7.17 9.85 -3.47
C ASN A 17 -8.21 10.96 -3.25
N ASN A 18 -9.19 11.12 -4.15
CA ASN A 18 -10.30 12.05 -3.93
C ASN A 18 -11.11 11.66 -2.69
N TRP A 19 -11.47 10.38 -2.56
CA TRP A 19 -12.16 9.89 -1.37
C TRP A 19 -11.33 10.07 -0.09
N ARG A 20 -10.01 9.86 -0.15
CA ARG A 20 -9.10 10.13 0.98
C ARG A 20 -9.10 11.60 1.41
N ASN A 21 -9.24 12.52 0.47
CA ASN A 21 -9.33 13.95 0.77
C ASN A 21 -10.67 14.32 1.40
N GLU A 22 -11.75 13.63 1.00
CA GLU A 22 -13.09 13.83 1.58
C GLU A 22 -13.23 13.21 2.98
N TYR A 23 -12.55 12.09 3.23
CA TYR A 23 -12.65 11.31 4.48
C TYR A 23 -11.27 11.01 5.08
N PRO A 24 -10.50 12.02 5.52
CA PRO A 24 -9.13 11.82 6.02
C PRO A 24 -9.06 11.01 7.32
N GLU A 25 -10.11 11.08 8.14
CA GLU A 25 -10.23 10.39 9.43
C GLU A 25 -10.58 8.89 9.30
N VAL A 26 -11.00 8.45 8.11
CA VAL A 26 -11.35 7.05 7.90
C VAL A 26 -10.07 6.25 7.70
N GLU A 27 -9.86 5.27 8.58
CA GLU A 27 -8.81 4.26 8.42
C GLU A 27 -9.31 3.14 7.49
N PRO A 28 -8.78 3.01 6.26
CA PRO A 28 -9.30 2.03 5.32
C PRO A 28 -8.81 0.63 5.70
N ASP A 29 -9.76 -0.29 5.85
CA ASP A 29 -9.45 -1.71 6.01
C ASP A 29 -9.26 -2.40 4.65
N LEU A 30 -8.03 -2.82 4.40
CA LEU A 30 -7.57 -3.64 3.27
C LEU A 30 -6.83 -4.88 3.78
N SER A 31 -7.11 -5.31 5.02
CA SER A 31 -6.48 -6.49 5.60
C SER A 31 -6.80 -7.74 4.81
N SER A 32 -5.80 -8.61 4.65
CA SER A 32 -5.87 -9.83 3.83
C SER A 32 -6.26 -9.62 2.36
N ALA A 33 -6.28 -8.38 1.87
CA ALA A 33 -6.61 -8.09 0.47
C ALA A 33 -5.52 -8.67 -0.45
N ASP A 34 -5.96 -9.26 -1.57
CA ASP A 34 -5.07 -9.61 -2.67
C ASP A 34 -4.92 -8.41 -3.61
N LEU A 35 -3.79 -7.73 -3.48
CA LEU A 35 -3.41 -6.59 -4.29
C LEU A 35 -2.28 -6.96 -5.25
N SER A 36 -1.92 -8.25 -5.37
CA SER A 36 -0.78 -8.71 -6.15
C SER A 36 -0.79 -8.20 -7.59
N GLU A 37 0.40 -7.87 -8.09
CA GLU A 37 0.63 -7.40 -9.47
C GLU A 37 -0.09 -6.10 -9.86
N LYS A 38 -0.76 -5.41 -8.92
CA LYS A 38 -1.41 -4.13 -9.20
C LYS A 38 -0.39 -3.00 -9.31
N ASN A 39 -0.68 -2.08 -10.22
CA ASN A 39 -0.07 -0.76 -10.21
C ASN A 39 -0.80 0.10 -9.16
N LEU A 40 -0.13 0.35 -8.04
CA LEU A 40 -0.60 1.18 -6.96
C LEU A 40 0.13 2.53 -6.92
N SER A 41 0.82 2.93 -7.99
CA SER A 41 1.64 4.13 -7.97
C SER A 41 0.83 5.39 -7.67
N GLY A 42 1.37 6.25 -6.80
CA GLY A 42 0.74 7.49 -6.36
C GLY A 42 -0.52 7.35 -5.51
N TYR A 43 -0.86 6.15 -5.01
CA TYR A 43 -1.99 5.99 -4.08
C TYR A 43 -1.66 6.55 -2.70
N ASN A 44 -2.65 7.18 -2.07
CA ASN A 44 -2.61 7.59 -0.67
C ASN A 44 -3.14 6.47 0.25
N LEU A 45 -2.26 5.57 0.68
CA LEU A 45 -2.55 4.48 1.61
C LEU A 45 -2.21 4.83 3.08
N HIS A 46 -2.21 6.12 3.42
CA HIS A 46 -1.98 6.63 4.76
C HIS A 46 -2.91 5.94 5.79
N SER A 47 -2.37 5.47 6.92
CA SER A 47 -3.13 4.79 7.99
C SER A 47 -3.99 3.61 7.54
N CYS A 48 -3.74 3.03 6.36
CA CYS A 48 -4.47 1.84 5.92
C CYS A 48 -4.09 0.63 6.76
N ASN A 49 -5.08 -0.19 7.10
CA ASN A 49 -4.83 -1.53 7.60
C ASN A 49 -4.56 -2.46 6.41
N LEU A 50 -3.31 -2.86 6.23
CA LEU A 50 -2.84 -3.80 5.21
C LEU A 50 -2.33 -5.10 5.85
N GLN A 51 -2.75 -5.40 7.08
CA GLN A 51 -2.31 -6.58 7.79
C GLN A 51 -2.62 -7.84 6.96
N HIS A 52 -1.62 -8.71 6.79
CA HIS A 52 -1.71 -9.93 5.97
C HIS A 52 -2.08 -9.73 4.48
N ALA A 53 -2.08 -8.50 3.96
CA ALA A 53 -2.37 -8.25 2.55
C ALA A 53 -1.26 -8.82 1.64
N THR A 54 -1.63 -9.24 0.43
CA THR A 54 -0.66 -9.66 -0.60
C THR A 54 -0.38 -8.48 -1.53
N LEU A 55 0.81 -7.91 -1.43
CA LEU A 55 1.33 -6.81 -2.25
C LEU A 55 2.48 -7.28 -3.14
N ALA A 56 2.54 -8.58 -3.44
CA ALA A 56 3.62 -9.16 -4.22
C ALA A 56 3.63 -8.60 -5.65
N ASN A 57 4.82 -8.32 -6.18
CA ASN A 57 5.04 -7.78 -7.52
C ASN A 57 4.26 -6.48 -7.84
N CYS A 58 3.86 -5.72 -6.82
CA CYS A 58 3.18 -4.44 -7.02
C CYS A 58 4.15 -3.32 -7.39
N ASP A 59 3.67 -2.35 -8.17
CA ASP A 59 4.31 -1.05 -8.29
C ASP A 59 3.79 -0.13 -7.18
N LEU A 60 4.64 0.16 -6.19
CA LEU A 60 4.37 1.04 -5.06
C LEU A 60 5.11 2.38 -5.19
N GLN A 61 5.49 2.77 -6.41
CA GLN A 61 6.17 4.03 -6.65
C GLN A 61 5.32 5.23 -6.18
N ASP A 62 5.94 6.15 -5.44
CA ASP A 62 5.30 7.36 -4.90
C ASP A 62 4.05 7.10 -4.03
N VAL A 63 3.92 5.90 -3.46
CA VAL A 63 2.81 5.57 -2.54
C VAL A 63 3.06 6.15 -1.16
N ASN A 64 2.01 6.74 -0.56
CA ASN A 64 2.04 7.14 0.84
C ASN A 64 1.53 6.00 1.73
N LEU A 65 2.41 5.32 2.46
CA LEU A 65 2.10 4.30 3.47
C LEU A 65 2.35 4.82 4.90
N THR A 66 2.38 6.15 5.10
CA THR A 66 2.60 6.75 6.42
C THR A 66 1.55 6.25 7.42
N ASN A 67 2.00 5.77 8.57
CA ASN A 67 1.19 5.13 9.63
C ASN A 67 0.43 3.85 9.20
N ALA A 68 0.68 3.29 8.01
CA ALA A 68 -0.01 2.07 7.58
C ALA A 68 0.41 0.87 8.43
N ASN A 69 -0.52 -0.08 8.65
CA ASN A 69 -0.21 -1.36 9.27
C ASN A 69 0.07 -2.41 8.20
N LEU A 70 1.34 -2.77 8.00
CA LEU A 70 1.77 -3.77 7.03
C LEU A 70 2.11 -5.10 7.71
N GLU A 71 1.81 -5.32 8.99
CA GLU A 71 2.19 -6.54 9.71
C GLU A 71 1.71 -7.80 8.98
N GLY A 72 2.64 -8.72 8.68
CA GLY A 72 2.33 -9.96 7.96
C GLY A 72 2.01 -9.80 6.47
N ALA A 73 1.98 -8.58 5.92
CA ALA A 73 1.84 -8.35 4.48
C ALA A 73 3.01 -8.95 3.67
N ASN A 74 2.72 -9.41 2.45
CA ASN A 74 3.71 -9.94 1.53
C ASN A 74 4.10 -8.88 0.47
N LEU A 75 5.29 -8.31 0.59
CA LEU A 75 5.85 -7.33 -0.35
C LEU A 75 6.87 -7.97 -1.33
N ALA A 76 6.87 -9.29 -1.48
CA ALA A 76 7.86 -9.97 -2.32
C ALA A 76 7.84 -9.46 -3.77
N GLY A 77 8.99 -8.99 -4.26
CA GLY A 77 9.14 -8.49 -5.62
C GLY A 77 8.47 -7.13 -5.89
N SER A 78 7.83 -6.50 -4.90
CA SER A 78 7.22 -5.17 -5.09
C SER A 78 8.29 -4.10 -5.27
N TYR A 79 8.04 -3.14 -6.15
CA TYR A 79 8.87 -1.97 -6.36
C TYR A 79 8.46 -0.86 -5.39
N VAL A 80 9.31 -0.54 -4.42
CA VAL A 80 9.02 0.45 -3.35
C VAL A 80 9.87 1.72 -3.49
N TYR A 81 10.12 2.14 -4.73
CA TYR A 81 10.90 3.35 -5.00
C TYR A 81 10.10 4.59 -4.64
N TRP A 82 10.72 5.52 -3.91
CA TRP A 82 10.08 6.79 -3.52
C TRP A 82 8.81 6.63 -2.67
N THR A 83 8.53 5.43 -2.17
CA THR A 83 7.44 5.14 -1.24
C THR A 83 7.71 5.76 0.14
N THR A 84 6.72 6.41 0.73
CA THR A 84 6.84 6.95 2.09
C THR A 84 6.32 5.94 3.11
N LEU A 85 7.18 5.51 4.04
CA LEU A 85 6.89 4.48 5.07
C LEU A 85 7.01 5.02 6.51
N SER A 86 7.00 6.34 6.71
CA SER A 86 7.14 6.96 8.03
C SER A 86 6.11 6.40 9.02
N ASN A 87 6.58 5.92 10.18
CA ASN A 87 5.75 5.28 11.22
C ASN A 87 4.90 4.07 10.75
N ALA A 88 5.17 3.52 9.56
CA ALA A 88 4.50 2.31 9.12
C ALA A 88 4.92 1.13 10.00
N LYS A 89 3.96 0.28 10.39
CA LYS A 89 4.25 -0.96 11.10
C LYS A 89 4.69 -2.00 10.08
N ILE A 90 6.00 -2.21 9.97
CA ILE A 90 6.62 -3.19 9.06
C ILE A 90 7.70 -3.97 9.81
N CYS A 91 7.88 -5.25 9.51
CA CYS A 91 8.95 -6.06 10.09
C CYS A 91 10.10 -6.26 9.09
N MET A 92 11.33 -6.49 9.60
CA MET A 92 12.54 -6.58 8.76
C MET A 92 12.44 -7.63 7.64
N LEU A 93 11.73 -8.74 7.88
CA LEU A 93 11.55 -9.82 6.90
C LEU A 93 10.76 -9.38 5.65
N GLN A 94 9.92 -8.35 5.78
CA GLN A 94 9.07 -7.86 4.70
C GLN A 94 9.85 -6.97 3.75
N LEU A 95 10.66 -6.05 4.29
CA LEU A 95 11.53 -5.19 3.49
C LEU A 95 12.63 -5.97 2.78
N ALA A 96 13.15 -7.05 3.40
CA ALA A 96 14.14 -7.92 2.78
C ALA A 96 13.65 -8.61 1.50
N LYS A 97 12.33 -8.74 1.34
CA LYS A 97 11.69 -9.35 0.16
C LYS A 97 11.22 -8.33 -0.87
N ALA A 98 11.07 -7.07 -0.46
CA ALA A 98 10.75 -5.97 -1.35
C ALA A 98 11.99 -5.59 -2.17
N ASN A 99 11.80 -5.08 -3.39
CA ASN A 99 12.88 -4.56 -4.21
C ASN A 99 13.26 -3.17 -3.72
N VAL A 100 13.94 -3.10 -2.56
CA VAL A 100 14.30 -1.84 -1.90
C VAL A 100 15.51 -1.13 -2.51
N TRP A 101 16.39 -1.81 -3.28
CA TRP A 101 17.51 -1.15 -3.97
C TRP A 101 18.29 -2.08 -4.94
N LYS A 102 18.66 -1.58 -6.13
CA LYS A 102 19.95 -1.86 -6.80
C LYS A 102 20.54 -0.49 -7.15
N PRO A 103 21.66 -0.06 -6.56
CA PRO A 103 22.34 1.13 -7.03
C PRO A 103 22.82 0.88 -8.45
N ILE A 104 22.53 1.81 -9.34
CA ILE A 104 23.28 1.92 -10.59
C ILE A 104 24.68 2.37 -10.18
N MET A 105 25.67 1.51 -10.42
CA MET A 105 27.09 1.85 -10.38
C MET A 105 27.43 2.69 -11.62
#